data_AF-A0AAW0JTU7-F1
#
_entry.id   AF-A0AAW0JTU7-F1
#
_cell.length_a   1.000
_cell.length_b   1.000
_cell.length_c   1.000
_cell.angle_alpha   90.00
_cell.angle_beta   90.00
_cell.angle_gamma   90.00
#
_symmetry.space_group_name_H-M   'P 1'
#
loop_
_entity.id
_entity.type
_entity.pdbx_description
1 polymer ?
#
loop_
_entity_poly.entity_id
_entity_poly.type
_entity_poly.pdbx_seq_one_letter_code
_entity_poly.pdbx_strand_id
1 'polypeptide(L)'
;MLPTDKFRIADKDGNTVLGCCALVGNTEMAKCIVEKCPMLLSIGNGNKFDKLIPVVMALTRNSNSIATAQYLYSVTPPGSLSPGKGSVNGATFVTRCIYSKIFVPSVCNSIDMALDVLEKIPTLVTALDIEDESPVLALASMSFPYTSENQLISWKQWIYNCESHSLLSTAY
;
A
#
# COMPACT_ATOMS: atom_id res chain seq x y z
N MET A 1 -15.56 28.62 -4.65
CA MET A 1 -15.37 27.18 -4.38
C MET A 1 -16.03 26.39 -5.51
N LEU A 2 -15.32 25.45 -6.13
CA LEU A 2 -15.96 24.49 -7.04
C LEU A 2 -16.74 23.46 -6.21
N PRO A 3 -17.91 22.98 -6.64
CA PRO A 3 -18.68 21.99 -5.89
C PRO A 3 -17.88 20.69 -5.77
N THR A 4 -17.54 20.29 -4.54
CA THR A 4 -16.81 19.06 -4.18
C THR A 4 -17.52 17.79 -4.66
N ASP A 5 -18.84 17.85 -4.90
CA ASP A 5 -19.65 16.73 -5.36
C ASP A 5 -19.27 16.25 -6.78
N LYS A 6 -18.72 17.12 -7.63
CA LYS A 6 -18.28 16.73 -8.99
C LYS A 6 -17.07 15.78 -8.99
N PHE A 7 -16.28 15.75 -7.93
CA PHE A 7 -15.09 14.89 -7.86
C PHE A 7 -15.39 13.48 -7.34
N ARG A 8 -16.61 13.24 -6.82
CA ARG A 8 -17.08 11.90 -6.44
C ARG A 8 -17.62 11.08 -7.60
N ILE A 9 -17.61 11.65 -8.81
CA ILE A 9 -17.99 10.93 -10.02
C ILE A 9 -16.98 9.81 -10.24
N ALA A 10 -17.48 8.59 -10.21
CA ALA A 10 -16.72 7.42 -10.60
C ALA A 10 -16.94 7.14 -12.10
N ASP A 11 -15.93 6.57 -12.75
CA ASP A 11 -16.09 6.03 -14.10
C ASP A 11 -16.95 4.75 -14.09
N LYS A 12 -17.07 4.10 -15.25
CA LYS A 12 -17.86 2.87 -15.41
C LYS A 12 -17.33 1.70 -14.57
N ASP A 13 -16.06 1.76 -14.18
CA ASP A 13 -15.39 0.74 -13.38
C ASP A 13 -15.41 1.06 -11.89
N GLY A 14 -16.02 2.19 -11.48
CA GLY A 14 -16.07 2.62 -10.10
C GLY A 14 -14.79 3.35 -9.63
N ASN A 15 -13.95 3.82 -10.56
CA ASN A 15 -12.74 4.57 -10.22
C ASN A 15 -13.02 6.07 -10.16
N THR A 16 -12.55 6.70 -9.09
CA THR A 16 -12.47 8.16 -9.01
C THR A 16 -11.39 8.69 -9.95
N VAL A 17 -11.43 9.99 -10.22
CA VAL A 17 -10.37 10.65 -11.00
C VAL A 17 -8.98 10.45 -10.37
N LEU A 18 -8.88 10.43 -9.04
CA LEU A 18 -7.62 10.19 -8.35
C LEU A 18 -7.17 8.74 -8.49
N GLY A 19 -8.09 7.77 -8.44
CA GLY A 19 -7.81 6.37 -8.70
C GLY A 19 -7.26 6.13 -10.11
N CYS A 20 -7.84 6.77 -11.12
CA CYS A 20 -7.33 6.70 -12.49
C CYS A 20 -5.92 7.32 -12.61
N CYS A 21 -5.67 8.48 -11.99
CA CYS A 21 -4.34 9.09 -11.98
C CYS A 21 -3.30 8.22 -11.28
N ALA A 22 -3.68 7.56 -10.19
CA ALA A 22 -2.83 6.61 -9.48
C ALA A 22 -2.47 5.40 -10.36
N LEU A 23 -3.46 4.80 -11.04
CA LEU A 23 -3.24 3.70 -11.98
C LEU A 23 -2.33 4.06 -13.14
N VAL A 24 -2.42 5.31 -13.64
CA VAL A 24 -1.59 5.78 -14.77
C VAL A 24 -0.19 6.21 -14.32
N GLY A 25 0.00 6.59 -13.05
CA GLY A 25 1.27 7.09 -12.53
C GLY A 25 1.54 8.56 -12.85
N ASN A 26 0.50 9.40 -12.91
CA ASN A 26 0.66 10.84 -13.14
C ASN A 26 0.72 11.62 -11.81
N THR A 27 1.93 11.75 -11.26
CA THR A 27 2.17 12.38 -9.96
C THR A 27 1.75 13.85 -9.90
N GLU A 28 2.00 14.64 -10.95
CA GLU A 28 1.64 16.07 -10.95
C GLU A 28 0.12 16.27 -10.98
N MET A 29 -0.60 15.45 -11.76
CA MET A 29 -2.05 15.48 -11.75
C MET A 29 -2.61 15.00 -10.40
N ALA A 30 -2.00 13.96 -9.80
CA ALA A 30 -2.39 13.48 -8.47
C ALA A 30 -2.26 14.59 -7.41
N LYS A 31 -1.16 15.35 -7.42
CA LYS A 31 -0.97 16.51 -6.53
C LYS A 31 -2.08 17.55 -6.68
N CYS A 32 -2.38 17.94 -7.92
CA CYS A 32 -3.43 18.93 -8.20
C CYS A 32 -4.82 18.46 -7.73
N ILE A 33 -5.14 17.18 -7.90
CA ILE A 33 -6.42 16.61 -7.46
C ILE A 33 -6.49 16.56 -5.93
N VAL A 34 -5.43 16.10 -5.26
CA VAL A 34 -5.40 16.01 -3.78
C VAL A 34 -5.51 17.38 -3.14
N GLU A 35 -4.86 18.40 -3.70
CA GLU A 35 -4.98 19.79 -3.22
C GLU A 35 -6.44 20.28 -3.27
N LYS A 36 -7.17 19.91 -4.32
CA LYS A 36 -8.57 20.34 -4.50
C LYS A 36 -9.57 19.48 -3.73
N CYS A 37 -9.31 18.18 -3.62
CA CYS A 37 -10.25 17.17 -3.12
C CYS A 37 -9.53 16.05 -2.36
N PRO A 38 -8.97 16.33 -1.17
CA PRO A 38 -8.19 15.36 -0.40
C PRO A 38 -9.02 14.16 0.07
N MET A 39 -10.34 14.31 0.19
CA MET A 39 -11.25 13.22 0.54
C MET A 39 -11.17 12.00 -0.40
N LEU A 40 -10.73 12.20 -1.65
CA LEU A 40 -10.56 11.10 -2.60
C LEU A 40 -9.48 10.09 -2.19
N LEU A 41 -8.54 10.47 -1.30
CA LEU A 41 -7.47 9.61 -0.82
C LEU A 41 -7.97 8.35 -0.09
N SER A 42 -9.15 8.42 0.50
CA SER A 42 -9.75 7.29 1.23
C SER A 42 -10.95 6.68 0.51
N ILE A 43 -11.29 7.17 -0.70
CA ILE A 43 -12.36 6.58 -1.50
C ILE A 43 -11.79 5.37 -2.24
N GLY A 44 -12.36 4.20 -1.94
CA GLY A 44 -12.02 2.98 -2.66
C GLY A 44 -12.56 3.01 -4.09
N ASN A 45 -11.72 2.55 -5.01
CA ASN A 45 -11.92 2.54 -6.45
C ASN A 45 -12.10 1.10 -6.91
N GLY A 46 -12.97 0.88 -7.89
CA GLY A 46 -13.37 -0.45 -8.31
C GLY A 46 -14.82 -0.76 -7.93
N ASN A 47 -15.40 -1.72 -8.63
CA ASN A 47 -16.84 -1.81 -8.78
C ASN A 47 -17.55 -2.65 -7.70
N LYS A 48 -16.92 -3.66 -7.04
CA LYS A 48 -17.64 -4.46 -6.01
C LYS A 48 -16.83 -5.00 -4.83
N PHE A 49 -15.77 -5.78 -5.04
CA PHE A 49 -15.09 -6.50 -3.95
C PHE A 49 -13.73 -5.88 -3.56
N ASP A 50 -13.16 -5.11 -4.48
CA ASP A 50 -11.77 -4.66 -4.42
C ASP A 50 -11.68 -3.15 -4.41
N LYS A 51 -12.32 -2.52 -3.43
CA LYS A 51 -12.34 -1.07 -3.30
C LYS A 51 -10.99 -0.56 -2.82
N LEU A 52 -10.04 -0.53 -3.75
CA LEU A 52 -8.66 -0.14 -3.50
C LEU A 52 -8.56 1.38 -3.46
N ILE A 53 -7.98 1.90 -2.38
CA ILE A 53 -7.71 3.33 -2.29
C ILE A 53 -6.57 3.73 -3.25
N PRO A 54 -6.47 5.00 -3.66
CA PRO A 54 -5.53 5.43 -4.70
C PRO A 54 -4.08 5.03 -4.47
N VAL A 55 -3.59 5.07 -3.21
CA VAL A 55 -2.22 4.65 -2.90
C VAL A 55 -1.96 3.17 -3.24
N VAL A 56 -2.94 2.30 -3.03
CA VAL A 56 -2.86 0.86 -3.37
C VAL A 56 -2.98 0.66 -4.88
N MET A 57 -3.85 1.45 -5.53
CA MET A 57 -3.99 1.43 -6.99
C MET A 57 -2.67 1.76 -7.71
N ALA A 58 -1.92 2.73 -7.18
CA ALA A 58 -0.62 3.12 -7.73
C ALA A 58 0.42 1.99 -7.74
N LEU A 59 0.19 0.88 -7.04
CA LEU A 59 1.09 -0.27 -7.02
C LEU A 59 0.59 -1.45 -7.88
N THR A 60 -0.50 -1.30 -8.64
CA THR A 60 -1.18 -2.45 -9.27
C THR A 60 -0.64 -2.85 -10.65
N ARG A 61 -0.10 -1.92 -11.46
CA ARG A 61 0.04 -2.17 -12.91
C ARG A 61 1.27 -1.60 -13.62
N ASN A 62 2.08 -0.73 -13.03
CA ASN A 62 3.23 -0.18 -13.75
C ASN A 62 4.39 0.26 -12.83
N SER A 63 5.60 0.30 -13.39
CA SER A 63 6.81 0.79 -12.73
C SER A 63 6.88 2.33 -12.64
N ASN A 64 6.14 3.03 -13.50
CA ASN A 64 6.14 4.50 -13.59
C ASN A 64 5.35 5.17 -12.46
N SER A 65 4.51 4.42 -11.73
CA SER A 65 3.62 4.91 -10.70
C SER A 65 4.23 4.88 -9.31
N ILE A 66 5.49 4.47 -9.16
CA ILE A 66 6.18 4.46 -7.86
C ILE A 66 6.28 5.87 -7.27
N ALA A 67 6.65 6.87 -8.07
CA ALA A 67 6.70 8.26 -7.60
C ALA A 67 5.31 8.74 -7.17
N THR A 68 4.26 8.31 -7.88
CA THR A 68 2.88 8.59 -7.51
C THR A 68 2.48 7.85 -6.23
N ALA A 69 2.90 6.59 -6.05
CA ALA A 69 2.64 5.80 -4.85
C ALA A 69 3.31 6.41 -3.62
N GLN A 70 4.57 6.85 -3.73
CA GLN A 70 5.28 7.57 -2.66
C GLN A 70 4.57 8.86 -2.26
N TYR A 71 4.20 9.67 -3.27
CA TYR A 71 3.44 10.88 -3.02
C TYR A 71 2.12 10.56 -2.31
N LEU A 72 1.31 9.66 -2.88
CA LEU A 72 0.02 9.27 -2.31
C LEU A 72 0.18 8.68 -0.91
N TYR A 73 1.22 7.89 -0.65
CA TYR A 73 1.53 7.34 0.67
C TYR A 73 1.75 8.45 1.69
N SER A 74 2.59 9.45 1.35
CA SER A 74 2.89 10.58 2.25
C SER A 74 1.69 11.46 2.61
N VAL A 75 0.64 11.47 1.78
CA VAL A 75 -0.57 12.27 2.02
C VAL A 75 -1.78 11.43 2.44
N THR A 76 -1.69 10.10 2.39
CA THR A 76 -2.79 9.20 2.76
C THR A 76 -3.00 9.24 4.28
N PRO A 77 -4.24 9.43 4.77
CA PRO A 77 -4.50 9.40 6.21
C PRO A 77 -4.09 8.05 6.82
N PRO A 78 -3.35 8.02 7.96
CA PRO A 78 -2.78 6.79 8.52
C PRO A 78 -3.79 5.66 8.76
N GLY A 79 -5.02 6.00 9.11
CA GLY A 79 -6.10 5.02 9.33
C GLY A 79 -6.64 4.34 8.06
N SER A 80 -6.28 4.83 6.87
CA SER A 80 -6.82 4.31 5.59
C SER A 80 -6.23 2.93 5.23
N LEU A 81 -5.06 2.60 5.77
CA LEU A 81 -4.40 1.30 5.58
C LEU A 81 -4.61 0.34 6.76
N SER A 82 -5.32 0.77 7.81
CA SER A 82 -5.60 -0.11 8.94
C SER A 82 -6.55 -1.25 8.54
N PRO A 83 -6.43 -2.45 9.14
CA PRO A 83 -7.28 -3.61 8.85
C PRO A 83 -8.76 -3.46 9.29
N GLY A 84 -9.19 -2.25 9.66
CA GLY A 84 -10.54 -1.98 10.14
C GLY A 84 -11.62 -2.37 9.12
N LYS A 85 -12.78 -2.80 9.62
CA LYS A 85 -13.96 -3.23 8.83
C LYS A 85 -13.68 -4.28 7.73
N GLY A 86 -12.62 -5.08 7.88
CA GLY A 86 -12.24 -6.10 6.89
C GLY A 86 -11.64 -5.52 5.61
N SER A 87 -11.01 -4.33 5.69
CA SER A 87 -10.32 -3.72 4.56
C SER A 87 -9.06 -4.48 4.19
N VAL A 88 -8.96 -4.93 2.93
CA VAL A 88 -7.76 -5.58 2.37
C VAL A 88 -6.67 -4.56 1.97
N ASN A 89 -6.95 -3.25 2.04
CA ASN A 89 -6.06 -2.21 1.52
C ASN A 89 -4.66 -2.23 2.17
N GLY A 90 -4.58 -2.43 3.49
CA GLY A 90 -3.31 -2.49 4.20
C GLY A 90 -2.44 -3.66 3.77
N ALA A 91 -3.00 -4.87 3.80
CA ALA A 91 -2.30 -6.08 3.37
C ALA A 91 -1.88 -5.97 1.89
N THR A 92 -2.80 -5.54 1.03
CA THR A 92 -2.55 -5.34 -0.41
C THR A 92 -1.47 -4.30 -0.69
N PHE A 93 -1.42 -3.21 0.09
CA PHE A 93 -0.35 -2.23 -0.03
C PHE A 93 1.02 -2.88 0.25
N VAL A 94 1.11 -3.62 1.36
CA VAL A 94 2.36 -4.24 1.82
C VAL A 94 2.82 -5.32 0.83
N THR A 95 1.95 -6.26 0.43
CA THR A 95 2.29 -7.33 -0.53
C THR A 95 2.75 -6.77 -1.86
N ARG A 96 2.09 -5.74 -2.39
CA ARG A 96 2.50 -5.08 -3.65
C ARG A 96 3.82 -4.34 -3.53
N CYS A 97 4.08 -3.67 -2.39
CA CYS A 97 5.37 -3.07 -2.12
C CYS A 97 6.50 -4.13 -2.11
N ILE A 98 6.26 -5.28 -1.49
CA ILE A 98 7.21 -6.41 -1.47
C ILE A 98 7.49 -6.91 -2.90
N TYR A 99 6.44 -7.21 -3.67
CA TYR A 99 6.58 -7.71 -5.05
C TYR A 99 7.13 -6.68 -6.03
N SER A 100 6.98 -5.37 -5.77
CA SER A 100 7.52 -4.32 -6.65
C SER A 100 9.04 -4.41 -6.83
N LYS A 101 9.77 -4.96 -5.84
CA LYS A 101 11.22 -5.18 -5.93
C LYS A 101 11.60 -6.18 -7.03
N ILE A 102 10.73 -7.16 -7.30
CA ILE A 102 10.97 -8.20 -8.30
C ILE A 102 10.96 -7.59 -9.72
N PHE A 103 10.04 -6.66 -9.96
CA PHE A 103 9.84 -6.09 -11.29
C PHE A 103 10.65 -4.80 -11.53
N VAL A 104 11.03 -4.07 -10.48
CA VAL A 104 11.79 -2.81 -10.58
C VAL A 104 12.94 -2.77 -9.55
N PRO A 105 14.07 -3.45 -9.81
CA PRO A 105 15.13 -3.68 -8.82
C PRO A 105 15.80 -2.41 -8.28
N SER A 106 15.71 -1.30 -9.01
CA SER A 106 16.33 -0.02 -8.64
C SER A 106 15.52 0.83 -7.66
N VAL A 107 14.34 0.38 -7.24
CA VAL A 107 13.45 1.14 -6.35
C VAL A 107 13.53 0.60 -4.93
N CYS A 108 14.44 1.16 -4.14
CA CYS A 108 14.57 0.85 -2.71
C CYS A 108 13.34 1.30 -1.91
N ASN A 109 12.68 2.36 -2.36
CA ASN A 109 11.74 3.14 -1.56
C ASN A 109 10.38 2.45 -1.32
N SER A 110 9.98 1.44 -2.10
CA SER A 110 8.73 0.72 -1.86
C SER A 110 8.82 -0.23 -0.67
N ILE A 111 10.00 -0.82 -0.44
CA ILE A 111 10.27 -1.66 0.73
C ILE A 111 10.24 -0.81 2.00
N ASP A 112 10.81 0.39 1.96
CA ASP A 112 10.79 1.31 3.09
C ASP A 112 9.34 1.71 3.45
N MET A 113 8.47 1.91 2.45
CA MET A 113 7.03 2.13 2.71
C MET A 113 6.35 0.91 3.34
N ALA A 114 6.64 -0.31 2.86
CA ALA A 114 6.08 -1.53 3.47
C ALA A 114 6.50 -1.69 4.92
N LEU A 115 7.79 -1.46 5.21
CA LEU A 115 8.34 -1.55 6.56
C LEU A 115 7.71 -0.50 7.49
N ASP A 116 7.62 0.76 7.04
CA ASP A 116 6.99 1.84 7.81
C ASP A 116 5.52 1.54 8.15
N VAL A 117 4.76 0.89 7.25
CA VAL A 117 3.39 0.44 7.53
C VAL A 117 3.37 -0.70 8.55
N LEU A 118 4.24 -1.71 8.39
CA LEU A 118 4.27 -2.86 9.29
C LEU A 118 4.74 -2.50 10.70
N GLU A 119 5.67 -1.57 10.85
CA GLU A 119 6.08 -1.02 12.15
C GLU A 119 4.92 -0.32 12.87
N LYS A 120 4.07 0.40 12.13
CA LYS A 120 2.90 1.09 12.68
C LYS A 120 1.72 0.16 12.91
N ILE A 121 1.56 -0.88 12.10
CA ILE A 121 0.41 -1.79 12.12
C ILE A 121 0.89 -3.26 11.96
N PRO A 122 1.49 -3.85 13.01
CA PRO A 122 2.09 -5.19 12.92
C PRO A 122 1.09 -6.29 12.56
N THR A 123 -0.19 -6.12 12.90
CA THR A 123 -1.26 -7.08 12.59
C THR A 123 -1.46 -7.29 11.09
N LEU A 124 -0.95 -6.39 10.23
CA LEU A 124 -1.02 -6.57 8.78
C LEU A 124 -0.12 -7.71 8.28
N VAL A 125 0.90 -8.12 9.05
CA VAL A 125 1.89 -9.13 8.59
C VAL A 125 1.24 -10.47 8.21
N THR A 126 0.15 -10.83 8.87
CA THR A 126 -0.65 -12.05 8.61
C THR A 126 -2.02 -11.76 7.98
N ALA A 127 -2.37 -10.49 7.78
CA ALA A 127 -3.64 -10.13 7.16
C ALA A 127 -3.64 -10.52 5.68
N LEU A 128 -4.79 -10.97 5.19
CA LEU A 128 -4.96 -11.36 3.79
C LEU A 128 -5.19 -10.13 2.91
N ASP A 129 -4.49 -10.11 1.79
CA ASP A 129 -4.66 -9.12 0.75
C ASP A 129 -5.80 -9.49 -0.22
N ILE A 130 -5.90 -8.75 -1.31
CA ILE A 130 -6.91 -8.95 -2.37
C ILE A 130 -6.80 -10.30 -3.09
N GLU A 131 -5.63 -10.94 -3.08
CA GLU A 131 -5.38 -12.24 -3.70
C GLU A 131 -5.36 -13.37 -2.65
N ASP A 132 -5.89 -13.12 -1.44
CA ASP A 132 -5.83 -14.01 -0.29
C ASP A 132 -4.38 -14.37 0.14
N GLU A 133 -3.40 -13.52 -0.17
CA GLU A 133 -2.01 -13.66 0.27
C GLU A 133 -1.70 -12.78 1.48
N SER A 134 -0.85 -13.27 2.38
CA SER A 134 -0.34 -12.47 3.50
C SER A 134 1.02 -11.85 3.18
N PRO A 135 1.37 -10.68 3.76
CA PRO A 135 2.71 -10.11 3.64
C PRO A 135 3.84 -11.08 4.02
N VAL A 136 3.65 -11.92 5.03
CA VAL A 136 4.64 -12.94 5.41
C VAL A 136 4.83 -14.00 4.30
N LEU A 137 3.76 -14.41 3.64
CA LEU A 137 3.83 -15.34 2.51
C LEU A 137 4.52 -14.68 1.31
N ALA A 138 4.18 -13.42 1.01
CA ALA A 138 4.84 -12.66 -0.06
C ALA A 138 6.34 -12.53 0.18
N LEU A 139 6.76 -12.21 1.42
CA LEU A 139 8.17 -12.15 1.80
C LEU A 139 8.87 -13.51 1.66
N ALA A 140 8.24 -14.60 2.12
CA ALA A 140 8.79 -15.94 2.00
C ALA A 140 8.92 -16.39 0.53
N SER A 141 8.01 -15.92 -0.32
CA SER A 141 7.98 -16.21 -1.76
C SER A 141 9.02 -15.43 -2.56
N MET A 142 9.62 -14.38 -1.98
CA MET A 142 10.80 -13.75 -2.54
C MET A 142 12.00 -14.69 -2.45
N SER A 143 12.17 -15.57 -3.44
CA SER A 143 13.46 -16.21 -3.67
C SER A 143 14.45 -15.11 -4.02
N PHE A 144 15.35 -14.77 -3.11
CA PHE A 144 16.38 -13.77 -3.34
C PHE A 144 17.63 -14.42 -3.95
N PRO A 145 17.91 -14.31 -5.26
CA PRO A 145 19.27 -14.27 -5.73
C PRO A 145 19.73 -12.81 -5.60
N TYR A 146 20.37 -12.48 -4.49
CA TYR A 146 21.17 -11.25 -4.31
C TYR A 146 20.40 -9.91 -4.31
N THR A 147 19.90 -9.48 -3.14
CA THR A 147 19.81 -8.04 -2.82
C THR A 147 20.51 -7.79 -1.48
N SER A 148 21.16 -6.63 -1.36
CA SER A 148 22.18 -6.29 -0.35
C SER A 148 21.90 -6.85 1.05
N GLU A 149 22.93 -7.48 1.64
CA GLU A 149 22.87 -8.22 2.92
C GLU A 149 22.17 -7.43 4.05
N ASN A 150 22.25 -6.09 4.05
CA ASN A 150 21.69 -5.24 5.10
C ASN A 150 20.15 -5.24 5.19
N GLN A 151 19.41 -5.27 4.07
CA GLN A 151 17.94 -5.24 4.16
C GLN A 151 17.39 -6.55 4.72
N LEU A 152 17.96 -7.69 4.32
CA LEU A 152 17.60 -9.01 4.84
C LEU A 152 17.87 -9.14 6.35
N ILE A 153 18.94 -8.49 6.84
CA ILE A 153 19.24 -8.43 8.28
C ILE A 153 18.14 -7.65 9.01
N SER A 154 17.72 -6.50 8.50
CA SER A 154 16.65 -5.69 9.10
C SER A 154 15.31 -6.44 9.17
N TRP A 155 14.92 -7.14 8.10
CA TRP A 155 13.67 -7.92 8.10
C TRP A 155 13.74 -9.14 9.02
N LYS A 156 14.85 -9.87 9.04
CA LYS A 156 15.04 -10.98 10.00
C LYS A 156 14.95 -10.47 11.44
N GLN A 157 15.68 -9.41 11.76
CA GLN A 157 15.64 -8.80 13.11
C GLN A 157 14.23 -8.32 13.48
N TRP A 158 13.51 -7.69 12.55
CA TRP A 158 12.14 -7.26 12.79
C TRP A 158 11.19 -8.43 13.06
N ILE A 159 11.24 -9.50 12.25
CA ILE A 159 10.40 -10.71 12.45
C ILE A 159 10.67 -11.33 13.83
N TYR A 160 11.94 -11.50 14.22
CA TYR A 160 12.30 -12.03 15.55
C TYR A 160 11.82 -11.13 16.70
N ASN A 161 11.86 -9.81 16.51
CA ASN A 161 11.38 -8.85 17.51
C ASN A 161 9.85 -8.84 17.62
N CYS A 162 9.12 -9.01 16.52
CA CYS A 162 7.66 -9.10 16.54
C CYS A 162 7.16 -10.37 17.23
N GLU A 163 7.80 -11.52 16.99
CA GLU A 163 7.44 -12.77 17.66
C GLU A 163 7.68 -12.69 19.18
N SER A 164 8.80 -12.10 19.62
CA SER A 164 9.09 -11.92 21.04
C SER A 164 8.12 -10.96 21.74
N HIS A 165 7.66 -9.90 21.07
CA HIS A 165 6.63 -9.00 21.60
C HIS A 165 5.22 -9.63 21.62
N SER A 166 4.88 -10.49 20.66
CA SER A 166 3.58 -11.18 20.63
C SER A 166 3.42 -12.17 21.78
N LEU A 167 4.49 -12.91 22.13
CA LEU A 167 4.52 -13.86 23.24
C LEU A 167 4.39 -13.19 24.61
N LEU A 168 4.88 -11.96 24.76
CA LEU A 168 4.75 -11.17 25.98
C LEU A 168 3.32 -10.62 26.18
N SER A 169 2.55 -10.40 25.10
CA SER A 169 1.16 -9.90 25.19
C SER A 169 0.14 -10.97 25.57
N THR A 170 0.47 -12.24 25.39
CA THR A 170 -0.34 -13.40 25.83
C THR A 170 -0.04 -13.88 27.26
N ALA A 171 0.90 -13.23 27.95
CA ALA A 171 1.36 -13.61 29.29
C ALA A 171 0.83 -12.70 30.43
N TYR A 172 -0.11 -11.79 30.16
CA TYR A 172 -0.73 -10.91 31.16
C TYR A 172 -2.26 -10.86 31.02
#